data_AF-A0A524LCM7-F1
#
_entry.id   AF-A0A524LCM7-F1
#
_cell.length_a   1.000
_cell.length_b   1.000
_cell.length_c   1.000
_cell.angle_alpha   90.00
_cell.angle_beta   90.00
_cell.angle_gamma   90.00
#
_symmetry.space_group_name_H-M   'P 1'
#
loop_
_entity.id
_entity.type
_entity.pdbx_description
1 polymer ?
#
loop_
_entity_poly.entity_id
_entity_poly.type
_entity_poly.pdbx_seq_one_letter_code
_entity_poly.pdbx_strand_id
1 'polypeptide(L)'
;LLIHTNTNDDDVNVLEVEHLIKSLKAEGKKFDYEIFKDVPGGHSFDRMDTKEAKEIRLKIHKFIARYLDPPKPIKSVTDMDRAAYR
;
A
#
# COMPACT_ATOMS: atom_id res chain seq x y z
N LEU A 1 -1.43 9.81 6.60
CA LEU A 1 -1.40 8.35 6.87
C LEU A 1 -1.99 7.63 5.67
N LEU A 2 -1.38 6.51 5.26
CA LEU A 2 -1.91 5.58 4.24
C LEU A 2 -2.12 4.22 4.92
N ILE A 3 -3.27 3.59 4.71
CA ILE A 3 -3.61 2.28 5.28
C ILE A 3 -4.00 1.32 4.15
N HIS A 4 -3.31 0.19 4.03
CA HIS A 4 -3.67 -0.88 3.11
C HIS A 4 -3.95 -2.15 3.90
N THR A 5 -4.91 -2.96 3.42
CA THR A 5 -5.19 -4.30 3.94
C THR A 5 -5.75 -5.16 2.82
N ASN A 6 -5.70 -6.48 2.97
CA ASN A 6 -6.21 -7.43 2.00
C ASN A 6 -7.24 -8.36 2.68
N THR A 7 -8.31 -8.75 1.98
CA THR A 7 -9.38 -9.56 2.61
C THR A 7 -8.99 -11.00 2.92
N ASN A 8 -7.95 -11.52 2.27
CA ASN A 8 -7.38 -12.85 2.48
C ASN A 8 -6.06 -12.79 3.29
N ASP A 9 -5.88 -11.76 4.12
CA ASP A 9 -4.77 -11.69 5.06
C ASP A 9 -5.05 -12.59 6.27
N ASP A 10 -4.32 -13.71 6.33
CA ASP A 10 -4.44 -14.71 7.40
C ASP A 10 -3.60 -14.37 8.64
N ASP A 11 -2.67 -13.40 8.56
CA ASP A 11 -1.81 -13.00 9.68
C ASP A 11 -2.44 -11.84 10.48
N VAL A 12 -3.00 -10.84 9.78
CA VAL A 12 -3.73 -9.72 10.39
C VAL A 12 -5.12 -9.63 9.77
N ASN A 13 -6.13 -9.91 10.58
CA ASN A 13 -7.50 -9.98 10.07
C ASN A 13 -7.98 -8.60 9.58
N VAL A 14 -8.58 -8.56 8.39
CA VAL A 14 -9.14 -7.35 7.78
C VAL A 14 -10.08 -6.56 8.70
N LEU A 15 -10.81 -7.24 9.58
CA LEU A 15 -11.72 -6.61 10.54
C LEU A 15 -10.97 -5.65 11.48
N GLU A 16 -9.75 -5.99 11.91
CA GLU A 16 -8.95 -5.13 12.79
C GLU A 16 -8.61 -3.80 12.11
N VAL A 17 -8.27 -3.86 10.82
CA VAL A 17 -7.97 -2.68 10.01
C VAL A 17 -9.25 -1.87 9.73
N GLU A 18 -10.37 -2.53 9.45
CA GLU A 18 -11.67 -1.86 9.32
C GLU A 18 -12.08 -1.13 10.60
N HIS A 19 -11.83 -1.73 11.76
CA HIS A 19 -12.04 -1.10 13.07
C HIS A 19 -11.17 0.14 13.24
N LEU A 20 -9.88 0.09 12.87
CA LEU A 20 -8.99 1.26 12.88
C LEU A 20 -9.51 2.39 11.97
N ILE A 21 -9.88 2.05 10.73
CA ILE A 21 -10.43 3.00 9.75
C ILE A 21 -11.69 3.66 10.30
N LYS A 22 -12.60 2.88 10.91
CA LYS A 22 -13.83 3.38 11.52
C LYS A 22 -13.53 4.37 12.66
N SER A 23 -12.61 4.03 13.55
CA SER A 23 -12.22 4.89 14.67
C SER A 23 -11.59 6.20 14.19
N LEU A 24 -10.68 6.14 13.20
CA LEU A 24 -10.07 7.34 12.63
C LEU A 24 -11.10 8.26 11.94
N LYS A 25 -12.09 7.67 11.25
CA LYS A 25 -13.21 8.43 10.65
C LYS A 25 -14.10 9.08 11.71
N ALA A 26 -14.41 8.36 12.79
CA ALA A 26 -15.22 8.89 13.89
C ALA A 26 -14.55 10.10 14.56
N GLU A 27 -13.22 10.08 14.66
CA GLU A 27 -12.39 11.19 15.16
C GLU A 27 -12.14 12.31 14.12
N GLY A 28 -12.77 12.24 12.95
CA GLY A 28 -12.62 13.25 11.89
C GLY A 28 -11.21 13.37 11.31
N LYS A 29 -10.38 12.32 11.44
CA LYS A 29 -9.01 12.34 10.90
C LYS A 29 -9.02 12.21 9.38
N LYS A 30 -8.10 12.91 8.72
CA LYS A 30 -7.86 12.80 7.26
C LYS A 30 -6.75 11.80 6.99
N PHE A 31 -7.05 10.77 6.20
CA PHE A 31 -6.11 9.72 5.81
C PHE A 31 -6.58 9.05 4.52
N ASP A 32 -5.64 8.40 3.83
CA ASP A 32 -5.93 7.60 2.65
C ASP A 32 -5.96 6.11 3.07
N TYR A 33 -6.83 5.32 2.44
CA TYR A 33 -6.84 3.88 2.66
C TYR A 33 -7.36 3.12 1.43
N GLU A 34 -6.97 1.85 1.30
CA GLU A 34 -7.45 0.94 0.27
C GLU A 34 -7.57 -0.48 0.87
N ILE A 35 -8.73 -1.10 0.69
CA ILE A 35 -8.99 -2.50 1.08
C ILE A 35 -8.97 -3.31 -0.20
N PHE A 36 -7.96 -4.17 -0.35
CA PHE A 36 -7.79 -5.06 -1.48
C PHE A 36 -8.63 -6.32 -1.28
N LYS A 37 -9.21 -6.83 -2.36
CA LYS A 37 -10.05 -8.02 -2.31
C LYS A 37 -9.29 -9.22 -2.88
N ASP A 38 -8.97 -10.16 -2.00
CA ASP A 38 -8.42 -11.48 -2.29
C ASP A 38 -7.18 -11.45 -3.19
N VAL A 39 -6.33 -10.43 -3.04
CA VAL A 39 -5.09 -10.33 -3.82
C VAL A 39 -4.15 -11.47 -3.40
N PRO A 40 -3.52 -12.20 -4.34
CA PRO A 40 -2.60 -13.28 -3.97
C PRO A 40 -1.42 -12.79 -3.12
N GLY A 41 -1.05 -13.57 -2.11
CA GLY A 41 0.08 -13.29 -1.22
C GLY A 41 -0.30 -12.90 0.20
N GLY A 42 -1.60 -12.85 0.53
CA GLY A 42 -2.11 -12.64 1.90
C GLY A 42 -1.48 -11.41 2.56
N HIS A 43 -0.90 -11.58 3.74
CA HIS A 43 -0.20 -10.52 4.49
C HIS A 43 0.97 -9.86 3.74
N SER A 44 1.52 -10.54 2.72
CA SER A 44 2.69 -10.08 1.96
C SER A 44 2.34 -9.64 0.54
N PHE A 45 1.06 -9.51 0.20
CA PHE A 45 0.56 -9.30 -1.17
C PHE A 45 1.28 -8.16 -1.92
N ASP A 46 1.52 -7.03 -1.26
CA ASP A 46 2.17 -5.85 -1.83
C ASP A 46 3.70 -5.94 -1.90
N ARG A 47 4.30 -7.01 -1.35
CA ARG A 47 5.75 -7.29 -1.39
C ARG A 47 6.11 -8.39 -2.39
N MET A 48 5.13 -9.04 -2.99
CA MET A 48 5.36 -10.08 -4.00
C MET A 48 5.99 -9.53 -5.28
N ASP A 49 6.61 -10.41 -6.07
CA ASP A 49 7.09 -10.08 -7.42
C ASP A 49 6.00 -10.33 -8.46
N THR A 50 4.85 -9.67 -8.28
CA THR A 50 3.75 -9.64 -9.24
C THR A 50 3.58 -8.22 -9.77
N LYS A 51 2.96 -8.09 -10.96
CA LYS A 51 2.63 -6.78 -11.53
C LYS A 51 1.76 -5.95 -10.59
N GLU A 52 0.72 -6.57 -10.02
CA GLU A 52 -0.20 -5.92 -9.08
C GLU A 52 0.53 -5.43 -7.82
N ALA A 53 1.41 -6.24 -7.23
CA ALA A 53 2.22 -5.81 -6.09
C ALA A 53 3.13 -4.62 -6.43
N LYS A 54 3.74 -4.60 -7.62
CA LYS A 54 4.53 -3.44 -8.10
C LYS A 54 3.66 -2.18 -8.26
N GLU A 55 2.44 -2.32 -8.76
CA GLU A 55 1.50 -1.20 -8.89
C GLU A 55 1.06 -0.66 -7.52
N ILE A 56 0.83 -1.54 -6.53
CA ILE A 56 0.52 -1.15 -5.15
C ILE A 56 1.72 -0.40 -4.54
N ARG A 57 2.94 -0.93 -4.67
CA ARG A 57 4.16 -0.25 -4.21
C ARG A 57 4.36 1.09 -4.90
N LEU A 58 4.04 1.22 -6.19
CA LEU A 58 4.08 2.50 -6.89
C LEU A 58 3.10 3.51 -6.28
N LYS A 59 1.89 3.10 -5.88
CA LYS A 59 0.95 3.96 -5.14
C LYS A 59 1.56 4.43 -3.81
N ILE A 60 2.22 3.54 -3.07
CA ILE A 60 2.91 3.86 -1.82
C ILE A 60 4.03 4.89 -2.06
N HIS A 61 4.89 4.67 -3.06
CA HIS A 61 5.94 5.63 -3.41
C HIS A 61 5.38 7.01 -3.78
N LYS A 62 4.32 7.05 -4.58
CA LYS A 62 3.63 8.30 -4.93
C LYS A 62 3.03 8.98 -3.71
N PHE A 63 2.44 8.22 -2.78
CA PHE A 63 1.91 8.75 -1.52
C PHE A 63 3.02 9.44 -0.72
N ILE A 64 4.14 8.75 -0.49
CA ILE A 64 5.26 9.24 0.32
C ILE A 64 5.93 10.46 -0.34
N ALA A 65 6.06 10.47 -1.67
CA ALA A 65 6.64 11.59 -2.42
C ALA A 65 5.83 12.90 -2.33
N ARG A 66 4.60 12.88 -1.79
CA ARG A 66 3.86 14.11 -1.46
C ARG A 66 4.32 14.77 -0.16
N TYR A 67 4.99 14.01 0.71
CA TYR A 67 5.40 14.43 2.05
C TYR A 67 6.92 14.51 2.19
N LEU A 68 7.67 13.82 1.31
CA LEU A 68 9.13 13.82 1.27
C LEU A 68 9.62 14.41 -0.05
N ASP A 69 10.91 14.75 -0.10
CA ASP A 69 11.61 15.18 -1.31
C ASP A 69 12.63 14.11 -1.76
N PRO A 70 12.18 13.02 -2.42
CA PRO A 70 13.07 11.96 -2.83
C PRO A 70 13.96 12.44 -3.99
N PRO A 71 15.30 12.30 -3.90
CA PRO A 71 16.21 12.76 -4.97
C PRO A 71 16.02 12.01 -6.29
N LYS A 72 15.42 10.81 -6.25
CA LYS A 72 15.06 10.00 -7.42
C LYS A 72 13.62 9.50 -7.25
N PRO A 73 12.60 10.31 -7.60
CA PRO A 73 11.20 9.92 -7.47
C PRO A 73 10.87 8.75 -8.41
N ILE A 74 10.19 7.74 -7.89
CA ILE A 74 9.67 6.61 -8.67
C ILE A 74 8.30 7.00 -9.24
N LYS A 75 8.19 7.09 -10.58
CA LYS A 75 6.97 7.58 -11.25
C LYS A 75 6.19 6.47 -11.96
N SER A 76 6.87 5.37 -12.31
CA SER A 76 6.33 4.22 -13.03
C SER A 76 6.85 2.89 -12.48
N VAL A 77 6.19 1.79 -12.85
CA VAL A 77 6.67 0.42 -12.55
C VAL A 77 8.04 0.19 -13.20
N THR A 78 8.26 0.71 -14.41
CA THR A 78 9.56 0.64 -15.10
C THR A 78 10.69 1.32 -14.31
N ASP A 79 10.40 2.43 -13.62
CA ASP A 79 11.39 3.08 -12.75
C ASP A 79 11.74 2.20 -11.55
N MET A 80 10.75 1.50 -10.99
CA MET A 80 10.96 0.54 -9.91
C MET A 80 11.84 -0.63 -10.36
N ASP A 81 11.51 -1.22 -11.51
CA ASP A 81 12.29 -2.34 -12.06
C ASP A 81 13.74 -1.91 -12.31
N ARG A 82 13.96 -0.72 -12.90
CA ARG A 82 15.31 -0.17 -13.11
C ARG A 82 16.06 0.08 -11.81
N ALA A 83 15.37 0.43 -10.73
CA ALA A 83 15.98 0.66 -9.42
C ALA A 83 16.34 -0.66 -8.70
N ALA A 84 15.60 -1.73 -8.94
CA ALA A 84 15.80 -3.04 -8.29
C ALA A 84 16.98 -3.84 -8.85
N TYR A 85 17.23 -3.74 -10.15
CA TYR A 85 18.23 -4.55 -10.86
C TYR A 85 19.52 -3.78 -11.20
N ARG A 86 19.89 -2.81 -10.36
CA ARG A 86 21.08 -1.97 -10.54
C ARG A 86 22.33 -2.53 -9.89
#